data_AF-M0DTC8-F1
#
_entry.id   AF-M0DTC8-F1
#
_cell.length_a   1.000
_cell.length_b   1.000
_cell.length_c   1.000
_cell.angle_alpha   90.00
_cell.angle_beta   90.00
_cell.angle_gamma   90.00
#
_symmetry.space_group_name_H-M   'P 1'
#
loop_
_entity.id
_entity.type
_entity.pdbx_description
1 polymer ?
#
loop_
_entity_poly.entity_id
_entity_poly.type
_entity_poly.pdbx_seq_one_letter_code
_entity_poly.pdbx_strand_id
1 'polypeptide(L)'
;MSTQTPDDFDLDELNSSGLESNLEWLRDTLQRRVKHIQDDELKRRAVRWIQKSLQVPASTVSDYIDHQLSEMEAEYRMYDHDRVENAEDAFPDACEGCPHYGGGCPIITWRSPQEELDRISESATDGATFKREIRGLATLHDCHRIPAWITQWETRYEGLVDEGWDIYLSIEVDVGMMDSPGAEIQVDLSEDDDDRGAY
;
A
#
# COMPACT_ATOMS: atom_id res chain seq x y z
N MET A 1 9.51 10.26 39.65
CA MET A 1 10.13 9.30 38.72
C MET A 1 8.99 8.54 38.06
N SER A 2 8.52 9.06 36.93
CA SER A 2 7.46 8.42 36.14
C SER A 2 8.14 7.59 35.07
N THR A 3 7.90 6.29 35.09
CA THR A 3 8.31 5.35 34.05
C THR A 3 7.63 5.74 32.74
N GLN A 4 8.41 6.26 31.80
CA GLN A 4 8.06 6.31 30.39
C GLN A 4 7.97 4.86 29.90
N THR A 5 6.80 4.45 29.45
CA THR A 5 6.63 3.28 28.58
C THR A 5 7.11 3.72 27.18
N PRO A 6 8.17 3.13 26.62
CA PRO A 6 8.51 3.33 25.22
C PRO A 6 7.61 2.44 24.36
N ASP A 7 7.18 2.98 23.23
CA ASP A 7 6.84 2.22 22.02
C ASP A 7 5.50 1.46 21.98
N ASP A 8 4.40 2.21 21.88
CA ASP A 8 3.29 1.80 21.00
C ASP A 8 3.69 2.12 19.55
N PHE A 9 4.57 1.31 18.96
CA PHE A 9 4.82 1.36 17.53
C PHE A 9 3.54 0.94 16.79
N ASP A 10 2.95 1.86 16.02
CA ASP A 10 1.78 1.57 15.20
C ASP A 10 2.14 0.57 14.10
N LEU A 11 1.69 -0.67 14.29
CA LEU A 11 1.91 -1.79 13.37
C LEU A 11 1.37 -1.48 11.97
N ASP A 12 0.36 -0.64 11.82
CA ASP A 12 -0.23 -0.33 10.51
C ASP A 12 0.60 0.70 9.73
N GLU A 13 1.22 1.67 10.41
CA GLU A 13 2.18 2.59 9.78
C GLU A 13 3.52 1.91 9.51
N LEU A 14 3.95 1.00 10.39
CA LEU A 14 5.05 0.07 10.11
C LEU A 14 4.73 -0.88 8.95
N ASN A 15 3.48 -1.31 8.79
CA ASN A 15 3.08 -2.17 7.68
C ASN A 15 3.00 -1.38 6.37
N SER A 16 2.41 -0.18 6.35
CA SER A 16 2.39 0.68 5.15
C SER A 16 3.81 1.14 4.76
N SER A 17 4.63 1.57 5.71
CA SER A 17 6.04 1.92 5.44
C SER A 17 6.87 0.69 5.06
N GLY A 18 6.54 -0.47 5.64
CA GLY A 18 7.09 -1.76 5.26
C GLY A 18 6.73 -2.12 3.83
N LEU A 19 5.47 -1.98 3.43
CA LEU A 19 4.98 -2.23 2.07
C LEU A 19 5.58 -1.26 1.06
N GLU A 20 5.73 0.03 1.41
CA GLU A 20 6.40 1.02 0.59
C GLU A 20 7.89 0.68 0.39
N SER A 21 8.59 0.37 1.48
CA SER A 21 9.99 -0.08 1.43
C SER A 21 10.17 -1.36 0.62
N ASN A 22 9.24 -2.31 0.76
CA ASN A 22 9.20 -3.54 -0.03
C ASN A 22 8.97 -3.23 -1.51
N LEU A 23 8.04 -2.31 -1.83
CA LEU A 23 7.75 -1.91 -3.20
C LEU A 23 8.96 -1.24 -3.85
N GLU A 24 9.64 -0.34 -3.13
CA GLU A 24 10.88 0.28 -3.59
C GLU A 24 11.98 -0.76 -3.85
N TRP A 25 12.17 -1.68 -2.91
CA TRP A 25 13.15 -2.76 -3.06
C TRP A 25 12.82 -3.67 -4.25
N LEU A 26 11.56 -4.08 -4.41
CA LEU A 26 11.09 -4.89 -5.53
C LEU A 26 11.30 -4.15 -6.85
N ARG A 27 11.02 -2.85 -6.89
CA ARG A 27 11.22 -2.00 -8.06
C ARG A 27 12.68 -1.95 -8.49
N ASP A 28 13.59 -1.63 -7.57
CA ASP A 28 15.03 -1.57 -7.86
C ASP A 28 15.59 -2.96 -8.26
N THR A 29 15.13 -4.02 -7.59
CA THR A 29 15.58 -5.39 -7.86
C THR A 29 15.10 -5.89 -9.22
N LEU A 30 13.81 -5.73 -9.53
CA LEU A 30 13.24 -6.14 -10.81
C LEU A 30 13.79 -5.29 -11.96
N GLN A 31 14.01 -3.99 -11.79
CA GLN A 31 14.65 -3.15 -12.80
C GLN A 31 16.07 -3.63 -13.16
N ARG A 32 16.86 -4.05 -12.18
CA ARG A 32 18.21 -4.58 -12.41
C ARG A 32 18.19 -5.94 -13.10
N ARG A 33 17.22 -6.80 -12.77
CA ARG A 33 17.14 -8.18 -13.26
C ARG A 33 16.40 -8.33 -14.59
N VAL A 34 15.47 -7.45 -14.93
CA VAL A 34 14.61 -7.58 -16.12
C VAL A 34 15.39 -7.75 -17.43
N LYS A 35 16.57 -7.14 -17.54
CA LYS A 35 17.44 -7.26 -18.71
C LYS A 35 17.98 -8.68 -18.93
N HIS A 36 18.06 -9.48 -17.87
CA HIS A 36 18.61 -10.84 -17.88
C HIS A 36 17.55 -11.93 -18.10
N ILE A 37 16.27 -11.61 -17.95
CA ILE A 37 15.15 -12.53 -18.20
C ILE A 37 15.11 -12.93 -19.67
N GLN A 38 15.09 -14.24 -19.93
CA GLN A 38 14.99 -14.82 -21.27
C GLN A 38 13.55 -15.12 -21.67
N ASP A 39 12.69 -15.49 -20.72
CA ASP A 39 11.26 -15.66 -20.95
C ASP A 39 10.61 -14.30 -21.32
N ASP A 40 10.19 -14.17 -22.58
CA ASP A 40 9.59 -12.96 -23.12
C ASP A 40 8.30 -12.55 -22.41
N GLU A 41 7.49 -13.51 -21.93
CA GLU A 41 6.24 -13.20 -21.23
C GLU A 41 6.51 -12.75 -19.80
N LEU A 42 7.43 -13.42 -19.10
CA LEU A 42 7.88 -13.00 -17.77
C LEU A 42 8.53 -11.60 -17.83
N LYS A 43 9.33 -11.34 -18.87
CA LYS A 43 9.95 -10.03 -19.11
C LYS A 43 8.90 -8.94 -19.32
N ARG A 44 7.90 -9.17 -20.16
CA ARG A 44 6.78 -8.22 -20.37
C ARG A 44 5.99 -8.00 -19.08
N ARG A 45 5.73 -9.06 -18.32
CA ARG A 45 5.04 -8.98 -17.04
C ARG A 45 5.82 -8.12 -16.04
N ALA A 46 7.13 -8.35 -15.89
CA ALA A 46 8.01 -7.55 -15.05
C ALA A 46 8.05 -6.07 -15.47
N VAL A 47 8.17 -5.77 -16.77
CA VAL A 47 8.15 -4.38 -17.27
C VAL A 47 6.82 -3.69 -16.97
N ARG A 48 5.68 -4.36 -17.23
CA ARG A 48 4.35 -3.81 -16.93
C ARG A 48 4.18 -3.52 -15.44
N TRP A 49 4.63 -4.45 -14.60
CA TRP A 49 4.60 -4.27 -13.16
C TRP A 49 5.46 -3.08 -12.72
N ILE A 50 6.70 -2.93 -13.24
CA ILE A 50 7.56 -1.78 -12.93
C ILE A 50 6.86 -0.46 -13.30
N GLN A 51 6.25 -0.38 -14.48
CA GLN A 51 5.51 0.81 -14.92
C GLN A 51 4.35 1.13 -13.99
N LYS A 52 3.54 0.13 -13.62
CA LYS A 52 2.42 0.27 -12.69
C LYS A 52 2.90 0.73 -11.31
N SER A 53 4.01 0.16 -10.81
CA SER A 53 4.58 0.53 -9.51
C SER A 53 5.03 1.99 -9.42
N LEU A 54 5.42 2.61 -10.54
CA LEU A 54 5.88 4.01 -10.59
C LEU A 54 4.71 5.01 -10.58
N GLN A 55 3.49 4.55 -10.86
CA GLN A 55 2.31 5.42 -10.92
C GLN A 55 1.66 5.62 -9.55
N VAL A 56 2.08 4.86 -8.52
CA VAL A 56 1.51 5.01 -7.18
C VAL A 56 2.21 6.16 -6.44
N PRO A 57 1.49 7.21 -6.03
CA PRO A 57 2.08 8.33 -5.31
C PRO A 57 2.65 7.90 -3.95
N ALA A 58 3.79 8.49 -3.58
CA ALA A 58 4.24 8.54 -2.19
C ALA A 58 3.64 9.79 -1.54
N SER A 59 2.39 9.69 -1.07
CA SER A 59 1.71 10.77 -0.35
C SER A 59 1.46 10.35 1.08
N THR A 60 1.46 11.31 2.01
CA THR A 60 1.06 11.05 3.39
C THR A 60 -0.42 10.67 3.44
N VAL A 61 -0.85 10.02 4.53
CA VAL A 61 -2.28 9.73 4.75
C VAL A 61 -3.11 11.01 4.84
N SER A 62 -2.53 12.10 5.38
CA SER A 62 -3.18 13.41 5.44
C SER A 62 -3.42 13.96 4.04
N ASP A 63 -2.38 14.01 3.18
CA ASP A 63 -2.52 14.47 1.79
C ASP A 63 -3.54 13.64 1.00
N TYR A 64 -3.56 12.32 1.23
CA TYR A 64 -4.49 11.42 0.56
C TYR A 64 -5.95 11.71 0.97
N ILE A 65 -6.20 11.89 2.27
CA ILE A 65 -7.54 12.21 2.78
C ILE A 65 -7.99 13.59 2.30
N ASP A 66 -7.12 14.59 2.35
CA ASP A 66 -7.40 15.94 1.85
C ASP A 66 -7.76 15.93 0.35
N HIS A 67 -7.01 15.17 -0.45
CA HIS A 67 -7.31 14.99 -1.86
C HIS A 67 -8.69 14.36 -2.09
N GLN A 68 -9.01 13.27 -1.37
CA GLN A 68 -10.32 12.60 -1.48
C GLN A 68 -11.48 13.51 -1.06
N LEU A 69 -11.30 14.32 -0.01
CA LEU A 69 -12.29 15.30 0.43
C LEU A 69 -12.49 16.39 -0.64
N SER A 70 -11.40 16.89 -1.22
CA SER A 70 -11.42 17.90 -2.28
C SER A 70 -12.10 17.40 -3.55
N GLU A 71 -11.81 16.17 -4.00
CA GLU A 71 -12.49 15.55 -5.15
C GLU A 71 -13.99 15.44 -4.90
N MET A 72 -14.37 14.99 -3.70
CA MET A 72 -15.77 14.85 -3.32
C MET A 72 -16.50 16.19 -3.28
N GLU A 73 -15.89 17.25 -2.73
CA GLU A 73 -16.46 18.61 -2.73
C GLU A 73 -16.59 19.20 -4.15
N ALA A 74 -15.63 18.92 -5.02
CA ALA A 74 -15.64 19.42 -6.40
C ALA A 74 -16.76 18.78 -7.24
N GLU A 75 -17.03 17.49 -7.03
CA GLU A 75 -18.01 16.73 -7.80
C GLU A 75 -19.42 16.79 -7.21
N TYR A 76 -19.55 16.76 -5.88
CA TYR A 76 -20.83 16.68 -5.18
C TYR A 76 -21.06 17.91 -4.31
N ARG A 77 -22.23 18.54 -4.47
CA ARG A 77 -22.60 19.70 -3.63
C ARG A 77 -22.86 19.29 -2.19
N MET A 78 -23.39 18.09 -1.94
CA MET A 78 -23.60 17.54 -0.60
C MET A 78 -24.34 18.47 0.37
N TYR A 79 -25.30 19.26 -0.12
CA TYR A 79 -26.30 20.01 0.65
C TYR A 79 -27.57 20.19 -0.18
N ASP A 80 -28.69 20.46 0.49
CA ASP A 80 -29.98 20.73 -0.16
C ASP A 80 -29.90 22.03 -0.98
N HIS A 81 -30.10 21.91 -2.30
CA HIS A 81 -30.04 23.03 -3.22
C HIS A 81 -31.05 22.85 -4.35
N ASP A 82 -31.50 23.97 -4.93
CA ASP A 82 -32.62 24.08 -5.90
C ASP A 82 -32.54 23.16 -7.15
N ARG A 83 -31.46 22.39 -7.33
CA ARG A 83 -31.18 21.56 -8.51
C ARG A 83 -31.14 20.06 -8.24
N VAL A 84 -31.44 19.62 -7.02
CA VAL A 84 -31.47 18.20 -6.66
C VAL A 84 -32.87 17.83 -6.17
N GLU A 85 -33.53 16.88 -6.87
CA GLU A 85 -34.88 16.45 -6.55
C GLU A 85 -34.91 15.49 -5.34
N ASN A 86 -33.87 14.67 -5.15
CA ASN A 86 -33.71 13.82 -3.97
C ASN A 86 -32.41 14.13 -3.24
N ALA A 87 -32.50 14.33 -1.94
CA ALA A 87 -31.36 14.62 -1.07
C ALA A 87 -30.19 13.63 -1.16
N GLU A 88 -30.45 12.38 -1.57
CA GLU A 88 -29.45 11.33 -1.80
C GLU A 88 -28.59 11.60 -3.04
N ASP A 89 -29.18 12.15 -4.11
CA ASP A 89 -28.51 12.45 -5.38
C ASP A 89 -27.45 13.57 -5.23
N ALA A 90 -27.46 14.30 -4.11
CA ALA A 90 -26.45 15.29 -3.78
C ALA A 90 -25.16 14.69 -3.19
N PHE A 91 -25.13 13.38 -2.94
CA PHE A 91 -24.01 12.66 -2.34
C PHE A 91 -23.51 11.57 -3.30
N PRO A 92 -22.23 11.16 -3.20
CA PRO A 92 -21.74 10.04 -3.99
C PRO A 92 -22.41 8.73 -3.57
N ASP A 93 -22.54 7.78 -4.49
CA ASP A 93 -23.04 6.42 -4.22
C ASP A 93 -22.29 5.76 -3.05
N ALA A 94 -21.01 6.07 -2.92
CA ALA A 94 -20.16 5.56 -1.86
C ALA A 94 -20.56 6.02 -0.45
N CYS A 95 -21.45 7.01 -0.34
CA CYS A 95 -22.09 7.50 0.87
C CYS A 95 -23.46 6.86 1.15
N GLU A 96 -23.87 5.80 0.43
CA GLU A 96 -25.14 5.08 0.64
C GLU A 96 -25.42 4.81 2.13
N GLY A 97 -26.61 5.20 2.61
CA GLY A 97 -27.04 5.03 4.00
C GLY A 97 -26.59 6.15 4.96
N CYS A 98 -26.04 7.26 4.45
CA CYS A 98 -25.64 8.40 5.27
C CYS A 98 -26.84 9.04 6.00
N PRO A 99 -26.79 9.25 7.32
CA PRO A 99 -27.90 9.84 8.07
C PRO A 99 -28.12 11.35 7.80
N HIS A 100 -27.23 11.96 7.01
CA HIS A 100 -27.19 13.41 6.77
C HIS A 100 -27.70 13.85 5.40
N TYR A 101 -28.36 12.97 4.64
CA TYR A 101 -29.03 13.36 3.40
C TYR A 101 -29.95 14.57 3.62
N GLY A 102 -29.76 15.61 2.81
CA GLY A 102 -30.55 16.85 2.84
C GLY A 102 -30.13 17.84 3.93
N GLY A 103 -29.47 17.40 5.01
CA GLY A 103 -28.88 18.28 6.04
C GLY A 103 -27.48 18.79 5.68
N GLY A 104 -26.83 18.12 4.73
CA GLY A 104 -25.50 18.41 4.24
C GLY A 104 -24.42 17.57 4.91
N CYS A 105 -23.35 17.25 4.17
CA CYS A 105 -22.25 16.45 4.69
C CYS A 105 -21.57 17.20 5.85
N PRO A 106 -21.53 16.66 7.09
CA PRO A 106 -20.93 17.38 8.22
C PRO A 106 -19.46 17.69 8.02
N ILE A 107 -18.70 16.77 7.41
CA ILE A 107 -17.27 16.92 7.20
C ILE A 107 -16.95 18.02 6.18
N ILE A 108 -17.76 18.15 5.13
CA ILE A 108 -17.50 19.07 4.01
C ILE A 108 -18.24 20.40 4.16
N THR A 109 -19.42 20.43 4.77
CA THR A 109 -20.27 21.63 4.74
C THR A 109 -20.29 22.38 6.06
N TRP A 110 -19.90 21.74 7.17
CA TRP A 110 -19.92 22.38 8.47
C TRP A 110 -18.55 22.90 8.85
N ARG A 111 -18.53 24.12 9.36
CA ARG A 111 -17.28 24.81 9.74
C ARG A 111 -16.52 24.12 10.87
N SER A 112 -17.23 23.63 11.90
CA SER A 112 -16.57 23.05 13.08
C SER A 112 -15.79 21.76 12.76
N PRO A 113 -16.32 20.80 11.99
CA PRO A 113 -15.56 19.64 11.53
C PRO A 113 -14.36 19.98 10.63
N GLN A 114 -14.50 20.98 9.75
CA GLN A 114 -13.38 21.45 8.93
C GLN A 114 -12.25 22.05 9.79
N GLU A 115 -12.59 22.92 10.75
CA GLU A 115 -11.60 23.49 11.68
C GLU A 115 -10.93 22.42 12.56
N GLU A 116 -11.63 21.32 12.85
CA GLU A 116 -11.05 20.16 13.53
C GLU A 116 -10.12 19.37 12.61
N LEU A 117 -10.53 19.14 11.36
CA LEU A 117 -9.72 18.47 10.34
C LEU A 117 -8.39 19.20 10.12
N ASP A 118 -8.44 20.52 9.94
CA ASP A 118 -7.25 21.36 9.75
C ASP A 118 -6.33 21.25 10.98
N ARG A 119 -6.91 21.32 12.18
CA ARG A 119 -6.14 21.19 13.42
C ARG A 119 -5.50 19.82 13.56
N ILE A 120 -6.19 18.75 13.19
CA ILE A 120 -5.64 17.39 13.20
C ILE A 120 -4.47 17.31 12.22
N SER A 121 -4.63 17.81 10.99
CA SER A 121 -3.54 17.86 10.00
C SER A 121 -2.33 18.68 10.49
N GLU A 122 -2.54 19.79 11.18
CA GLU A 122 -1.46 20.65 11.67
C GLU A 122 -0.77 20.11 12.94
N SER A 123 -1.51 19.42 13.80
CA SER A 123 -1.02 19.01 15.12
C SER A 123 -0.55 17.55 15.21
N ALA A 124 -0.95 16.70 14.27
CA ALA A 124 -0.50 15.33 14.21
C ALA A 124 1.01 15.26 13.98
N THR A 125 1.72 14.56 14.87
CA THR A 125 3.18 14.39 14.80
C THR A 125 3.62 13.33 13.79
N ASP A 126 2.72 12.41 13.46
CA ASP A 126 2.93 11.21 12.65
C ASP A 126 1.61 10.72 12.04
N GLY A 127 1.69 9.77 11.10
CA GLY A 127 0.54 9.21 10.41
C GLY A 127 -0.40 8.46 11.35
N ALA A 128 0.12 7.75 12.34
CA ALA A 128 -0.64 7.05 13.37
C ALA A 128 -1.57 7.98 14.16
N THR A 129 -1.01 9.10 14.64
CA THR A 129 -1.75 10.12 15.39
C THR A 129 -2.82 10.74 14.50
N PHE A 130 -2.48 11.11 13.27
CA PHE A 130 -3.45 11.61 12.29
C PHE A 130 -4.60 10.62 12.07
N LYS A 131 -4.30 9.35 11.77
CA LYS A 131 -5.30 8.28 11.55
C LYS A 131 -6.20 8.08 12.77
N ARG A 132 -5.66 8.12 13.99
CA ARG A 132 -6.45 7.96 15.21
C ARG A 132 -7.43 9.11 15.40
N GLU A 133 -6.96 10.35 15.26
CA GLU A 133 -7.77 11.54 15.49
C GLU A 133 -8.83 11.72 14.40
N ILE A 134 -8.46 11.52 13.13
CA ILE A 134 -9.40 11.61 12.00
C ILE A 134 -10.48 10.53 12.07
N ARG A 135 -10.18 9.31 12.57
CA ARG A 135 -11.19 8.26 12.84
C ARG A 135 -12.15 8.69 13.94
N GLY A 136 -11.65 9.39 14.96
CA GLY A 136 -12.46 9.99 16.02
C GLY A 136 -13.44 11.03 15.47
N LEU A 137 -12.95 11.95 14.63
CA LEU A 137 -13.78 12.95 13.95
C LEU A 137 -14.84 12.28 13.06
N ALA A 138 -14.44 11.27 12.29
CA ALA A 138 -15.35 10.51 11.43
C ALA A 138 -16.46 9.82 12.22
N THR A 139 -16.12 9.20 13.36
CA THR A 139 -17.10 8.55 14.25
C THR A 139 -18.08 9.55 14.86
N LEU A 140 -17.60 10.74 15.24
CA LEU A 140 -18.44 11.79 15.82
C LEU A 140 -19.51 12.30 14.83
N HIS A 141 -19.22 12.23 13.54
CA HIS A 141 -20.04 12.77 12.46
C HIS A 141 -20.62 11.68 11.54
N ASP A 142 -20.65 10.43 11.99
CA ASP A 142 -21.19 9.28 11.25
C ASP A 142 -20.66 9.18 9.80
N CYS A 143 -19.38 9.53 9.59
CA CYS A 143 -18.73 9.48 8.30
C CYS A 143 -18.01 8.14 8.09
N HIS A 144 -18.57 7.25 7.27
CA HIS A 144 -17.94 5.97 6.94
C HIS A 144 -16.88 6.06 5.83
N ARG A 145 -16.81 7.18 5.10
CA ARG A 145 -15.83 7.38 4.01
C ARG A 145 -14.40 7.49 4.51
N ILE A 146 -14.17 8.28 5.55
CA ILE A 146 -12.84 8.49 6.13
C ILE A 146 -12.19 7.16 6.56
N PRO A 147 -12.85 6.29 7.36
CA PRO A 147 -12.30 4.97 7.68
C PRO A 147 -11.98 4.14 6.44
N ALA A 148 -12.87 4.13 5.45
CA ALA A 148 -12.67 3.38 4.20
C ALA A 148 -11.46 3.89 3.40
N TRP A 149 -11.23 5.20 3.36
CA TRP A 149 -10.07 5.80 2.71
C TRP A 149 -8.77 5.50 3.43
N ILE A 150 -8.76 5.52 4.77
CA ILE A 150 -7.56 5.13 5.52
C ILE A 150 -7.19 3.69 5.22
N THR A 151 -8.16 2.76 5.22
CA THR A 151 -7.91 1.37 4.84
C THR A 151 -7.39 1.27 3.40
N GLN A 152 -7.99 1.97 2.44
CA GLN A 152 -7.51 2.00 1.06
C GLN A 152 -6.05 2.48 0.97
N TRP A 153 -5.70 3.52 1.73
CA TRP A 153 -4.34 4.04 1.78
C TRP A 153 -3.38 3.01 2.39
N GLU A 154 -3.74 2.37 3.51
CA GLU A 154 -2.92 1.35 4.19
C GLU A 154 -2.66 0.14 3.28
N THR A 155 -3.67 -0.29 2.51
CA THR A 155 -3.58 -1.47 1.64
C THR A 155 -3.12 -1.16 0.21
N ARG A 156 -2.85 0.10 -0.13
CA ARG A 156 -2.64 0.56 -1.53
C ARG A 156 -1.52 -0.16 -2.27
N TYR A 157 -0.54 -0.66 -1.52
CA TYR A 157 0.62 -1.36 -2.06
C TYR A 157 0.53 -2.88 -1.98
N GLU A 158 -0.40 -3.46 -1.20
CA GLU A 158 -0.44 -4.92 -0.93
C GLU A 158 -0.47 -5.72 -2.23
N GLY A 159 -1.43 -5.45 -3.11
CA GLY A 159 -1.54 -6.15 -4.39
C GLY A 159 -0.34 -5.94 -5.32
N LEU A 160 0.35 -4.80 -5.24
CA LEU A 160 1.57 -4.56 -6.01
C LEU A 160 2.76 -5.31 -5.43
N VAL A 161 2.89 -5.35 -4.12
CA VAL A 161 3.96 -6.08 -3.41
C VAL A 161 3.80 -7.58 -3.68
N ASP A 162 2.58 -8.12 -3.55
CA ASP A 162 2.30 -9.53 -3.83
C ASP A 162 2.62 -9.89 -5.29
N GLU A 163 2.15 -9.09 -6.25
CA GLU A 163 2.45 -9.29 -7.67
C GLU A 163 3.95 -9.20 -7.96
N GLY A 164 4.66 -8.28 -7.29
CA GLY A 164 6.10 -8.10 -7.42
C GLY A 164 6.89 -9.30 -6.89
N TRP A 165 6.48 -9.87 -5.76
CA TRP A 165 7.08 -11.08 -5.20
C TRP A 165 6.88 -12.30 -6.10
N ASP A 166 5.69 -12.47 -6.70
CA ASP A 166 5.43 -13.56 -7.64
C ASP A 166 6.33 -13.47 -8.89
N ILE A 167 6.51 -12.26 -9.42
CA ILE A 167 7.42 -12.01 -10.54
C ILE A 167 8.87 -12.28 -10.11
N TYR A 168 9.29 -11.80 -8.93
CA TYR A 168 10.63 -12.02 -8.40
C TYR A 168 10.94 -13.52 -8.27
N LEU A 169 10.04 -14.29 -7.67
CA LEU A 169 10.19 -15.74 -7.50
C LEU A 169 10.27 -16.45 -8.86
N SER A 170 9.45 -16.03 -9.83
CA SER A 170 9.48 -16.59 -11.19
C SER A 170 10.82 -16.35 -11.88
N ILE A 171 11.45 -15.19 -11.65
CA ILE A 171 12.79 -14.88 -12.17
C ILE A 171 13.85 -15.74 -11.48
N GLU A 172 13.77 -15.95 -10.16
CA GLU A 172 14.74 -16.80 -9.46
C GLU A 172 14.67 -18.26 -9.92
N VAL A 173 13.49 -18.75 -10.29
CA VAL A 173 13.34 -20.08 -10.89
C VAL A 173 13.93 -20.13 -12.30
N ASP A 174 13.71 -19.11 -13.13
CA ASP A 174 14.28 -18.98 -14.48
C ASP A 174 15.82 -18.91 -14.45
N VAL A 175 16.38 -18.13 -13.52
CA VAL A 175 17.84 -17.97 -13.32
C VAL A 175 18.45 -19.19 -12.62
N GLY A 176 17.76 -19.79 -11.65
CA GLY A 176 18.24 -20.97 -10.90
C GLY A 176 18.33 -22.24 -11.75
N MET A 177 17.54 -22.35 -12.82
CA MET A 177 17.70 -23.39 -13.84
C MET A 177 19.02 -23.25 -14.65
N MET A 178 19.71 -22.10 -14.56
CA MET A 178 21.01 -21.86 -15.19
C MET A 178 22.20 -22.06 -14.24
N ASP A 179 22.04 -21.82 -12.94
CA ASP A 179 23.09 -22.01 -11.91
C ASP A 179 23.22 -23.46 -11.40
N SER A 180 22.84 -24.47 -12.20
CA SER A 180 23.25 -25.86 -12.00
C SER A 180 24.44 -26.25 -12.89
N PRO A 181 25.69 -25.92 -12.50
CA PRO A 181 26.87 -26.58 -13.05
C PRO A 181 27.07 -27.95 -12.37
N GLY A 182 26.36 -28.96 -12.88
CA GLY A 182 26.78 -30.37 -12.96
C GLY A 182 26.91 -31.26 -11.70
N ALA A 183 26.25 -32.42 -11.72
CA ALA A 183 26.79 -33.77 -11.41
C ALA A 183 25.63 -34.77 -11.55
N GLU A 184 25.74 -35.92 -12.22
CA GLU A 184 26.88 -36.84 -12.18
C GLU A 184 27.29 -37.31 -13.60
N ILE A 185 28.57 -37.14 -13.93
CA ILE A 185 29.23 -38.03 -14.88
C ILE A 185 29.64 -39.26 -14.05
N GLN A 186 29.00 -40.40 -14.28
CA GLN A 186 29.52 -41.68 -13.80
C GLN A 186 30.79 -42.00 -14.61
N VAL A 187 31.95 -41.63 -14.07
CA VAL A 187 33.20 -42.28 -14.42
C VAL A 187 33.46 -43.30 -13.32
N ASP A 188 33.22 -44.56 -13.64
CA ASP A 188 33.67 -45.69 -12.84
C ASP A 188 35.20 -45.70 -12.87
N LEU A 189 35.80 -45.31 -11.75
CA LEU A 189 37.19 -45.59 -11.44
C LEU A 189 37.16 -46.54 -10.25
N SER A 190 37.01 -47.82 -10.57
CA SER A 190 37.45 -48.90 -9.70
C SER A 190 38.87 -48.61 -9.20
N GLU A 191 38.92 -48.25 -7.92
CA GLU A 191 40.01 -48.48 -6.96
C GLU A 191 41.36 -47.82 -7.28
N ASP A 192 41.56 -46.64 -6.67
CA ASP A 192 42.88 -46.18 -6.27
C ASP A 192 43.45 -47.08 -5.18
N ASP A 193 44.75 -47.29 -5.30
CA ASP A 193 45.70 -47.92 -4.39
C ASP A 193 45.51 -47.55 -2.90
N ASP A 194 45.75 -48.52 -2.01
CA ASP A 194 46.77 -48.40 -0.96
C ASP A 194 46.88 -49.71 -0.14
N ASP A 195 48.10 -50.23 0.07
CA ASP A 195 48.81 -50.04 1.36
C ASP A 195 49.99 -51.02 1.55
N ARG A 196 51.17 -50.42 1.84
CA ARG A 196 52.29 -50.90 2.69
C ARG A 196 53.12 -52.13 2.32
N GLY A 197 54.38 -51.84 1.98
CA GLY A 197 55.52 -52.66 2.40
C GLY A 197 55.78 -52.57 3.91
N ALA A 198 56.07 -53.72 4.51
CA ALA A 198 56.78 -53.83 5.79
C ALA A 198 57.78 -55.00 5.67
N TYR A 199 58.99 -54.74 6.16
CA TYR A 199 60.11 -55.66 6.30
C TYR A 199 59.84 -56.67 7.42
#